data_AF-A0A8D9FIK6-F1
#
_entry.id   AF-A0A8D9FIK6-F1
#
_cell.length_a   1.000
_cell.length_b   1.000
_cell.length_c   1.000
_cell.angle_alpha   90.00
_cell.angle_beta   90.00
_cell.angle_gamma   90.00
#
_symmetry.space_group_name_H-M   'P 1'
#
loop_
_entity.id
_entity.type
_entity.pdbx_description
1 polymer ?
#
loop_
_entity_poly.entity_id
_entity_poly.type
_entity_poly.pdbx_seq_one_letter_code
_entity_poly.pdbx_strand_id
1 'polypeptide(L)'
;GIDEVIYDHLVTNLNVTPKYLIEHLDKKFNESFYDNGAFIQKQYVEDNRLKPIRILIDGPPLSGKTRLAMKLCEHYNIHYFTNETITTLYRELLTVREKYLKTKLREKSTEEISQEDLSEDNSKSAESEELKIIQSKIAELKRVLYECNGPITDENIVMNILEELLSFKRITNIGYVLDGWPNTYELVKEIFATKDKMAPNVFIKLDLD
;
A
#
# COMPACT_ATOMS: atom_id res chain seq x y z
N GLY A 1 15.27 50.78 -26.54
CA GLY A 1 14.35 49.86 -25.83
C GLY A 1 14.07 48.71 -26.77
N ILE A 2 13.93 47.50 -26.26
CA ILE A 2 13.48 46.36 -27.07
C ILE A 2 12.05 46.69 -27.52
N ASP A 3 11.76 46.51 -28.81
CA ASP A 3 10.41 46.74 -29.34
C ASP A 3 9.40 45.91 -28.56
N GLU A 4 8.36 46.57 -28.08
CA GLU A 4 7.31 46.01 -27.21
C GLU A 4 6.67 44.77 -27.86
N VAL A 5 6.57 44.76 -29.19
CA VAL A 5 6.07 43.63 -30.00
C VAL A 5 6.97 42.39 -29.90
N ILE A 6 8.29 42.57 -29.84
CA ILE A 6 9.25 41.46 -29.71
C ILE A 6 9.19 40.88 -28.30
N TYR A 7 9.03 41.74 -27.29
CA TYR A 7 8.86 41.30 -25.91
C TYR A 7 7.57 40.50 -25.75
N ASP A 8 6.47 40.95 -26.35
CA ASP A 8 5.19 40.25 -26.29
C ASP A 8 5.26 38.88 -26.99
N HIS A 9 5.91 38.79 -28.15
CA HIS A 9 6.13 37.51 -28.84
C HIS A 9 6.99 36.51 -28.04
N LEU A 10 7.99 36.97 -27.30
CA LEU A 10 8.86 36.09 -26.50
C LEU A 10 8.22 35.65 -25.18
N VAL A 11 7.31 36.45 -24.63
CA VAL A 11 6.66 36.19 -23.34
C VAL A 11 5.29 35.53 -23.53
N THR A 12 4.80 35.42 -24.78
CA THR A 12 3.60 34.63 -25.06
C THR A 12 3.79 33.18 -24.61
N ASN A 13 2.91 32.77 -23.71
CA ASN A 13 2.87 31.43 -23.14
C ASN A 13 2.29 30.47 -24.20
N LEU A 14 3.11 30.09 -25.17
CA LEU A 14 2.75 29.15 -26.22
C LEU A 14 2.59 27.76 -25.59
N ASN A 15 1.34 27.33 -25.41
CA ASN A 15 1.00 25.92 -25.24
C ASN A 15 1.27 25.20 -26.56
N VAL A 16 2.54 24.89 -26.84
CA VAL A 16 2.94 24.05 -27.96
C VAL A 16 2.59 22.62 -27.57
N THR A 17 1.41 22.14 -27.97
CA THR A 17 1.16 20.70 -28.00
C THR A 17 1.95 20.12 -29.17
N PRO A 18 2.95 19.25 -28.93
CA PRO A 18 3.82 18.76 -29.98
C PRO A 18 3.03 17.79 -30.88
N LYS A 19 2.52 18.29 -32.02
CA LYS A 19 1.78 17.47 -33.01
C LYS A 19 2.55 16.22 -33.43
N TYR A 20 3.86 16.35 -33.63
CA TYR A 20 4.72 15.23 -34.01
C TYR A 20 4.75 14.11 -32.95
N LEU A 21 4.82 14.48 -31.68
CA LEU A 21 4.77 13.53 -30.57
C LEU A 21 3.39 12.91 -30.44
N ILE A 22 2.31 13.66 -30.62
CA ILE A 22 0.92 13.16 -30.59
C ILE A 22 0.62 12.16 -31.72
N GLU A 23 1.21 12.37 -32.91
CA GLU A 23 1.00 11.51 -34.08
C GLU A 23 1.86 10.24 -34.07
N HIS A 24 3.03 10.26 -33.42
CA HIS A 24 3.99 9.15 -33.43
C HIS A 24 4.13 8.43 -32.08
N LEU A 25 3.70 9.04 -30.98
CA LEU A 25 3.51 8.32 -29.72
C LEU A 25 2.24 7.50 -29.80
N ASP A 26 2.25 6.39 -29.07
CA ASP A 26 1.09 5.53 -28.93
C ASP A 26 -0.14 6.37 -28.51
N LYS A 27 -1.30 6.16 -29.15
CA LYS A 27 -2.50 7.01 -28.94
C LYS A 27 -2.92 7.16 -27.47
N LYS A 28 -2.45 6.26 -26.61
CA LYS A 28 -2.67 6.22 -25.16
C LYS A 28 -1.92 7.31 -24.40
N PHE A 29 -0.86 7.90 -24.96
CA PHE A 29 -0.21 9.09 -24.40
C PHE A 29 -1.03 10.38 -24.59
N ASN A 30 -2.13 10.33 -25.36
CA ASN A 30 -3.08 11.43 -25.47
C ASN A 30 -4.09 11.45 -24.32
N GLU A 31 -4.20 10.36 -23.56
CA GLU A 31 -5.04 10.29 -22.36
C GLU A 31 -4.30 10.93 -21.17
N SER A 32 -5.07 11.45 -20.21
CA SER A 32 -4.50 12.03 -18.99
C SER A 32 -3.71 10.98 -18.21
N PHE A 33 -2.67 11.40 -17.50
CA PHE A 33 -1.89 10.51 -16.63
C PHE A 33 -2.76 9.77 -15.60
N TYR A 34 -3.88 10.37 -15.19
CA TYR A 34 -4.85 9.75 -14.30
C TYR A 34 -5.52 8.51 -14.91
N ASP A 35 -5.85 8.56 -16.21
CA ASP A 35 -6.55 7.47 -16.92
C ASP A 35 -5.55 6.39 -17.37
N ASN A 36 -4.36 6.80 -17.78
CA ASN A 36 -3.32 5.89 -18.30
C ASN A 36 -2.37 5.35 -17.20
N GLY A 37 -2.43 5.87 -15.97
CA GLY A 37 -1.45 5.57 -14.92
C GLY A 37 -1.34 4.08 -14.57
N ALA A 38 -2.46 3.35 -14.55
CA ALA A 38 -2.45 1.90 -14.26
C ALA A 38 -1.77 1.08 -15.38
N PHE A 39 -1.93 1.51 -16.63
CA PHE A 39 -1.33 0.86 -17.79
C PHE A 39 0.18 1.14 -17.84
N ILE A 40 0.59 2.40 -17.65
CA ILE A 40 2.00 2.79 -17.56
C ILE A 40 2.69 2.03 -16.42
N GLN A 41 2.05 1.92 -15.25
CA GLN A 41 2.57 1.12 -14.14
C GLN A 41 2.82 -0.33 -14.55
N LYS A 42 1.87 -0.95 -15.27
CA LYS A 42 1.98 -2.33 -15.70
C LYS A 42 3.13 -2.54 -16.70
N GLN A 43 3.22 -1.68 -17.73
CA GLN A 43 4.32 -1.72 -18.69
C GLN A 43 5.67 -1.56 -17.99
N TYR A 44 5.78 -0.57 -17.08
CA TYR A 44 7.01 -0.31 -16.35
C TYR A 44 7.47 -1.53 -15.53
N VAL A 45 6.54 -2.24 -14.90
CA VAL A 45 6.83 -3.47 -14.13
C VAL A 45 7.29 -4.60 -15.06
N GLU A 46 6.64 -4.76 -16.22
CA GLU A 46 6.96 -5.79 -17.21
C GLU A 46 8.34 -5.55 -17.85
N ASP A 47 8.61 -4.33 -18.31
CA ASP A 47 9.84 -3.95 -19.00
C ASP A 47 11.06 -4.06 -18.09
N ASN A 48 10.91 -3.64 -16.82
CA ASN A 48 11.98 -3.70 -15.83
C ASN A 48 12.03 -5.03 -15.06
N ARG A 49 11.13 -5.99 -15.38
CA ARG A 49 11.01 -7.29 -14.71
C ARG A 49 10.97 -7.18 -13.18
N LEU A 50 10.32 -6.14 -12.68
CA LEU A 50 10.24 -5.84 -11.25
C LEU A 50 9.34 -6.88 -10.59
N LYS A 51 9.95 -7.78 -9.81
CA LYS A 51 9.22 -8.75 -9.00
C LYS A 51 9.34 -8.35 -7.53
N PRO A 52 8.23 -8.27 -6.79
CA PRO A 52 8.29 -7.97 -5.37
C PRO A 52 9.06 -9.07 -4.63
N ILE A 53 9.89 -8.68 -3.66
CA ILE A 53 10.74 -9.60 -2.91
C ILE A 53 9.99 -10.04 -1.65
N ARG A 54 9.70 -11.34 -1.51
CA ARG A 54 8.88 -11.88 -0.43
C ARG A 54 9.64 -13.01 0.25
N ILE A 55 10.20 -12.72 1.41
CA ILE A 55 11.15 -13.59 2.09
C ILE A 55 10.49 -14.18 3.32
N LEU A 56 10.65 -15.47 3.54
CA LEU A 56 10.36 -16.15 4.81
C LEU A 56 11.67 -16.68 5.39
N ILE A 57 11.99 -16.29 6.62
CA ILE A 57 13.22 -16.69 7.32
C ILE A 57 12.86 -17.59 8.50
N ASP A 58 13.51 -18.75 8.58
CA ASP A 58 13.25 -19.77 9.58
C ASP A 58 14.52 -20.34 10.25
N GLY A 59 14.35 -21.02 11.38
CA GLY A 59 15.33 -21.90 12.06
C GLY A 59 15.36 -21.72 13.59
N PRO A 60 16.47 -22.02 14.28
CA PRO A 60 16.56 -21.95 15.74
C PRO A 60 16.70 -20.51 16.27
N PRO A 61 16.26 -20.24 17.52
CA PRO A 61 16.46 -18.95 18.17
C PRO A 61 17.97 -18.64 18.31
N LEU A 62 18.33 -17.36 18.40
CA LEU A 62 19.72 -16.86 18.50
C LEU A 62 20.64 -17.10 17.28
N SER A 63 20.16 -17.74 16.20
CA SER A 63 20.88 -17.85 14.91
C SER A 63 21.06 -16.53 14.16
N GLY A 64 20.56 -15.41 14.69
CA GLY A 64 20.71 -14.09 14.08
C GLY A 64 19.69 -13.80 12.97
N LYS A 65 18.57 -14.54 12.90
CA LYS A 65 17.50 -14.32 11.91
C LYS A 65 17.03 -12.88 11.87
N THR A 66 16.69 -12.33 13.02
CA THR A 66 16.20 -10.95 13.16
C THR A 66 17.22 -9.94 12.64
N ARG A 67 18.53 -10.20 12.84
CA ARG A 67 19.60 -9.35 12.30
C ARG A 67 19.68 -9.45 10.78
N LEU A 68 19.52 -10.65 10.22
CA LEU A 68 19.48 -10.85 8.77
C LEU A 68 18.22 -10.19 8.18
N ALA A 69 17.07 -10.38 8.80
CA ALA A 69 15.79 -9.81 8.40
C ALA A 69 15.83 -8.28 8.37
N MET A 70 16.34 -7.64 9.43
CA MET A 70 16.49 -6.18 9.49
C MET A 70 17.41 -5.67 8.38
N LYS A 71 18.55 -6.31 8.13
CA LYS A 71 19.46 -5.93 7.03
C LYS A 71 18.80 -6.06 5.65
N LEU A 72 18.00 -7.11 5.44
CA LEU A 72 17.25 -7.29 4.19
C LEU A 72 16.18 -6.20 4.02
N CYS A 73 15.47 -5.85 5.10
CA CYS A 73 14.52 -4.75 5.10
C CYS A 73 15.18 -3.42 4.76
N GLU A 74 16.35 -3.10 5.32
CA GLU A 74 17.09 -1.88 5.01
C GLU A 74 17.60 -1.86 3.55
N HIS A 75 18.17 -2.97 3.09
CA HIS A 75 18.78 -3.04 1.76
C HIS A 75 17.76 -2.98 0.62
N TYR A 76 16.62 -3.67 0.77
CA TYR A 76 15.58 -3.73 -0.27
C TYR A 76 14.42 -2.78 -0.01
N ASN A 77 14.44 -2.04 1.11
CA ASN A 77 13.34 -1.18 1.56
C ASN A 77 11.99 -1.93 1.60
N ILE A 78 12.01 -3.14 2.13
CA ILE A 78 10.84 -4.05 2.23
C ILE A 78 10.29 -4.09 3.65
N HIS A 79 9.01 -4.44 3.79
CA HIS A 79 8.34 -4.44 5.09
C HIS A 79 8.79 -5.60 5.98
N TYR A 80 9.05 -5.31 7.25
CA TYR A 80 9.37 -6.31 8.26
C TYR A 80 8.11 -6.81 8.95
N PHE A 81 7.92 -8.13 9.00
CA PHE A 81 6.78 -8.76 9.64
C PHE A 81 7.21 -9.81 10.67
N THR A 82 6.71 -9.62 11.88
CA THR A 82 6.63 -10.60 12.97
C THR A 82 5.21 -10.57 13.49
N ASN A 83 4.81 -11.55 14.32
CA ASN A 83 3.48 -11.55 14.93
C ASN A 83 3.15 -10.19 15.62
N GLU A 84 4.11 -9.64 16.36
CA GLU A 84 3.99 -8.35 17.04
C GLU A 84 3.93 -7.17 16.06
N THR A 85 4.82 -7.17 15.08
CA THR A 85 4.92 -6.08 14.11
C THR A 85 3.68 -6.03 13.21
N ILE A 86 3.12 -7.18 12.82
CA ILE A 86 1.90 -7.28 11.99
C ILE A 86 0.75 -6.54 12.66
N THR A 87 0.50 -6.82 13.94
CA THR A 87 -0.59 -6.19 14.71
C THR A 87 -0.38 -4.69 14.85
N THR A 88 0.85 -4.28 15.13
CA THR A 88 1.22 -2.86 15.29
C THR A 88 1.05 -2.09 13.99
N LEU A 89 1.58 -2.61 12.88
CA LEU A 89 1.47 -1.99 11.56
C LEU A 89 0.01 -1.89 11.11
N TYR A 90 -0.81 -2.90 11.37
CA TYR A 90 -2.22 -2.87 11.01
C TYR A 90 -2.97 -1.76 11.77
N ARG A 91 -2.70 -1.59 13.07
CA ARG A 91 -3.24 -0.49 13.87
C ARG A 91 -2.84 0.87 13.28
N GLU A 92 -1.55 1.06 13.00
CA GLU A 92 -1.06 2.30 12.40
C GLU A 92 -1.74 2.59 11.06
N LEU A 93 -1.88 1.58 10.20
CA LEU A 93 -2.54 1.71 8.90
C LEU A 93 -4.00 2.16 9.06
N LEU A 94 -4.76 1.52 9.95
CA LEU A 94 -6.16 1.89 10.20
C LEU A 94 -6.28 3.32 10.75
N THR A 95 -5.42 3.73 11.68
CA THR A 95 -5.43 5.09 12.23
C THR A 95 -5.09 6.16 11.19
N VAL A 96 -4.11 5.91 10.31
CA VAL A 96 -3.80 6.79 9.19
C VAL A 96 -4.99 6.90 8.25
N ARG A 97 -5.65 5.78 7.94
CA ARG A 97 -6.83 5.77 7.07
C ARG A 97 -8.01 6.50 7.69
N GLU A 98 -8.27 6.31 8.98
CA GLU A 98 -9.30 7.05 9.72
C GLU A 98 -9.06 8.56 9.66
N LYS A 99 -7.81 9.00 9.88
CA LYS A 99 -7.43 10.42 9.82
C LYS A 99 -7.64 10.98 8.42
N TYR A 100 -7.20 10.26 7.38
CA TYR A 100 -7.38 10.67 5.98
C TYR A 100 -8.85 10.87 5.63
N LEU A 101 -9.71 9.91 5.96
CA LEU A 101 -11.14 9.99 5.68
C LEU A 101 -11.82 11.12 6.47
N LYS A 102 -11.44 11.35 7.73
CA LYS A 102 -11.93 12.48 8.53
C LYS A 102 -11.57 13.84 7.90
N THR A 103 -10.36 13.99 7.37
CA THR A 103 -9.93 15.22 6.68
C THR A 103 -10.73 15.42 5.39
N LYS A 104 -10.86 14.37 4.57
CA LYS A 104 -11.59 14.42 3.30
C LYS A 104 -13.06 14.83 3.48
N LEU A 105 -13.72 14.33 4.53
CA LEU A 105 -15.09 14.75 4.85
C LEU A 105 -15.18 16.22 5.29
N ARG A 106 -14.20 16.72 6.03
CA ARG A 106 -14.15 18.13 6.44
C ARG A 106 -13.96 19.06 5.25
N GLU A 107 -13.06 18.71 4.33
CA GLU A 107 -12.78 19.49 3.11
C GLU A 107 -14.01 19.59 2.20
N LYS A 108 -14.73 18.49 1.98
CA LYS A 108 -16.00 18.49 1.24
C LYS A 108 -17.07 19.37 1.90
N SER A 109 -17.18 19.29 3.24
CA SER A 109 -18.13 20.13 3.99
C SER A 109 -17.83 21.63 3.88
N THR A 110 -16.58 22.02 3.62
CA THR A 110 -16.18 23.42 3.40
C THR A 110 -16.34 23.88 1.95
N GLU A 111 -16.22 22.99 0.96
CA GLU A 111 -16.41 23.29 -0.47
C GLU A 111 -17.90 23.46 -0.83
N GLU A 112 -18.79 22.78 -0.10
CA GLU A 112 -20.26 22.86 -0.26
C GLU A 112 -20.89 24.23 0.10
N ILE A 113 -20.14 25.14 0.75
CA ILE A 113 -20.64 26.50 1.05
C ILE A 113 -20.59 27.42 -0.19
N SER A 114 -19.91 26.99 -1.27
CA SER A 114 -19.66 27.85 -2.45
C SER A 114 -20.45 27.50 -3.72
N GLN A 115 -21.05 26.33 -3.86
CA GLN A 115 -21.83 25.97 -5.06
C GLN A 115 -23.02 25.08 -4.69
N GLU A 116 -24.22 25.67 -4.68
CA GLU A 116 -25.47 24.93 -4.87
C GLU A 116 -25.45 24.36 -6.29
N ASP A 117 -25.21 23.06 -6.43
CA ASP A 117 -25.85 22.29 -7.50
C ASP A 117 -25.90 20.80 -7.17
N LEU A 118 -27.06 20.24 -7.45
CA LEU A 118 -27.58 18.95 -7.02
C LEU A 118 -26.90 17.78 -7.74
N SER A 119 -26.17 16.91 -7.02
CA SER A 119 -26.10 15.44 -7.23
C SER A 119 -24.99 14.71 -6.43
N GLU A 120 -24.87 14.90 -5.11
CA GLU A 120 -23.81 14.23 -4.31
C GLU A 120 -24.25 13.43 -3.07
N ASP A 121 -25.53 13.07 -2.91
CA ASP A 121 -25.97 12.34 -1.70
C ASP A 121 -25.44 10.89 -1.60
N ASN A 122 -25.08 10.24 -2.72
CA ASN A 122 -24.60 8.85 -2.68
C ASN A 122 -23.13 8.70 -2.23
N SER A 123 -22.26 9.70 -2.46
CA SER A 123 -20.83 9.58 -2.15
C SER A 123 -20.53 9.85 -0.67
N LYS A 124 -21.31 10.72 -0.03
CA LYS A 124 -21.17 11.07 1.40
C LYS A 124 -21.58 9.93 2.33
N SER A 125 -22.61 9.16 1.95
CA SER A 125 -23.03 7.98 2.72
C SER A 125 -21.92 6.92 2.75
N ALA A 126 -21.31 6.63 1.60
CA ALA A 126 -20.28 5.59 1.49
C ALA A 126 -19.01 5.89 2.30
N GLU A 127 -18.50 7.13 2.23
CA GLU A 127 -17.29 7.53 2.99
C GLU A 127 -17.55 7.58 4.50
N SER A 128 -18.76 7.97 4.91
CA SER A 128 -19.19 7.96 6.32
C SER A 128 -19.38 6.53 6.86
N GLU A 129 -19.93 5.63 6.04
CA GLU A 129 -20.03 4.20 6.39
C GLU A 129 -18.66 3.54 6.50
N GLU A 130 -17.74 3.82 5.58
CA GLU A 130 -16.37 3.28 5.63
C GLU A 130 -15.65 3.72 6.91
N LEU A 131 -15.83 4.98 7.33
CA LEU A 131 -15.30 5.48 8.60
C LEU A 131 -15.83 4.72 9.81
N LYS A 132 -17.13 4.41 9.84
CA LYS A 132 -17.73 3.64 10.93
C LYS A 132 -17.16 2.22 11.00
N ILE A 133 -16.97 1.58 9.85
CA ILE A 133 -16.36 0.24 9.75
C ILE A 133 -14.91 0.26 10.26
N ILE A 134 -14.13 1.26 9.86
CA ILE A 134 -12.74 1.38 10.32
C ILE A 134 -12.69 1.64 11.83
N GLN A 135 -13.60 2.47 12.36
CA GLN A 135 -13.70 2.74 13.79
C GLN A 135 -14.08 1.48 14.59
N SER A 136 -15.01 0.67 14.10
CA SER A 136 -15.35 -0.60 14.74
C SER A 136 -14.18 -1.57 14.73
N LYS A 137 -13.45 -1.70 13.61
CA LYS A 137 -12.23 -2.51 13.52
C LYS A 137 -11.16 -2.06 14.50
N ILE A 138 -10.92 -0.75 14.63
CA ILE A 138 -9.95 -0.19 15.59
C ILE A 138 -10.36 -0.53 17.03
N ALA A 139 -11.65 -0.44 17.35
CA ALA A 139 -12.16 -0.75 18.68
C ALA A 139 -12.03 -2.24 19.00
N GLU A 140 -12.35 -3.12 18.05
CA GLU A 140 -12.20 -4.57 18.19
C GLU A 140 -10.74 -4.97 18.39
N LEU A 141 -9.82 -4.47 17.57
CA LEU A 141 -8.38 -4.72 17.74
C LEU A 141 -7.84 -4.23 19.08
N LYS A 142 -8.32 -3.08 19.56
CA LYS A 142 -7.95 -2.59 20.89
C LYS A 142 -8.45 -3.56 21.95
N ARG A 143 -9.69 -4.04 21.85
CA ARG A 143 -10.28 -5.00 22.79
C ARG A 143 -9.46 -6.29 22.86
N VAL A 144 -9.15 -6.88 21.70
CA VAL A 144 -8.33 -8.11 21.62
C VAL A 144 -6.94 -7.88 22.22
N LEU A 145 -6.30 -6.73 21.95
CA LEU A 145 -5.00 -6.43 22.55
C LEU A 145 -5.07 -6.30 24.09
N TYR A 146 -6.12 -5.68 24.62
CA TYR A 146 -6.31 -5.56 26.06
C TYR A 146 -6.59 -6.92 26.73
N GLU A 147 -7.34 -7.80 26.07
CA GLU A 147 -7.65 -9.14 26.57
C GLU A 147 -6.39 -10.04 26.59
N CYS A 148 -5.51 -9.90 25.60
CA CYS A 148 -4.29 -10.72 25.50
C CYS A 148 -3.12 -10.25 26.39
N ASN A 149 -3.21 -9.07 27.04
CA ASN A 149 -2.11 -8.48 27.83
C ASN A 149 -0.75 -8.48 27.09
N GLY A 150 -0.75 -8.35 25.75
CA GLY A 150 0.44 -8.58 24.94
C GLY A 150 0.14 -8.83 23.47
N PRO A 151 1.03 -9.52 22.74
CA PRO A 151 0.82 -9.90 21.34
C PRO A 151 -0.45 -10.74 21.20
N ILE A 152 -1.13 -10.63 20.06
CA ILE A 152 -2.30 -11.46 19.77
C ILE A 152 -1.82 -12.91 19.66
N THR A 153 -2.30 -13.74 20.60
CA THR A 153 -1.95 -15.18 20.65
C THR A 153 -2.78 -15.99 19.66
N ASP A 154 -3.97 -15.51 19.29
CA ASP A 154 -4.88 -16.22 18.40
C ASP A 154 -4.41 -16.13 16.94
N GLU A 155 -3.85 -17.23 16.43
CA GLU A 155 -3.25 -17.33 15.11
C GLU A 155 -4.24 -16.99 13.99
N ASN A 156 -5.54 -17.27 14.18
CA ASN A 156 -6.59 -16.99 13.21
C ASN A 156 -6.83 -15.49 13.02
N ILE A 157 -6.76 -14.73 14.13
CA ILE A 157 -6.93 -13.26 14.08
C ILE A 157 -5.73 -12.64 13.38
N VAL A 158 -4.52 -13.09 13.73
CA VAL A 158 -3.27 -12.62 13.11
C VAL A 158 -3.25 -12.96 11.61
N MET A 159 -3.73 -14.14 11.24
CA MET A 159 -3.91 -14.54 9.85
C MET A 159 -4.82 -13.55 9.11
N ASN A 160 -6.03 -13.30 9.60
CA ASN A 160 -6.96 -12.36 8.95
C ASN A 160 -6.35 -10.96 8.77
N ILE A 161 -5.63 -10.48 9.79
CA ILE A 161 -4.91 -9.20 9.73
C ILE A 161 -3.81 -9.24 8.66
N LEU A 162 -3.00 -10.30 8.62
CA LEU A 162 -1.97 -10.48 7.62
C LEU A 162 -2.57 -10.50 6.21
N GLU A 163 -3.69 -11.20 6.01
CA GLU A 163 -4.34 -11.26 4.71
C GLU A 163 -4.78 -9.87 4.23
N GLU A 164 -5.37 -9.07 5.12
CA GLU A 164 -5.74 -7.69 4.82
C GLU A 164 -4.50 -6.83 4.55
N LEU A 165 -3.41 -7.03 5.30
CA LEU A 165 -2.14 -6.34 5.08
C LEU A 165 -1.53 -6.68 3.70
N LEU A 166 -1.49 -7.96 3.35
CA LEU A 166 -0.99 -8.45 2.08
C LEU A 166 -1.88 -8.05 0.90
N SER A 167 -3.11 -7.58 1.13
CA SER A 167 -3.95 -7.00 0.08
C SER A 167 -3.51 -5.58 -0.34
N PHE A 168 -2.78 -4.85 0.53
CA PHE A 168 -2.38 -3.49 0.22
C PHE A 168 -1.33 -3.41 -0.90
N LYS A 169 -1.53 -2.46 -1.84
CA LYS A 169 -0.60 -2.17 -2.94
C LYS A 169 0.82 -1.83 -2.47
N ARG A 170 0.96 -1.20 -1.30
CA ARG A 170 2.29 -0.87 -0.75
C ARG A 170 3.11 -2.12 -0.45
N ILE A 171 2.49 -3.15 0.13
CA ILE A 171 3.17 -4.38 0.50
C ILE A 171 3.33 -5.30 -0.70
N THR A 172 2.31 -5.42 -1.56
CA THR A 172 2.36 -6.31 -2.74
C THR A 172 3.34 -5.85 -3.81
N ASN A 173 3.51 -4.54 -4.01
CA ASN A 173 4.41 -4.02 -5.05
C ASN A 173 5.88 -3.99 -4.61
N ILE A 174 6.13 -3.81 -3.31
CA ILE A 174 7.49 -3.69 -2.76
C ILE A 174 7.99 -5.06 -2.29
N GLY A 175 7.24 -5.71 -1.41
CA GLY A 175 7.63 -6.95 -0.78
C GLY A 175 7.69 -6.89 0.74
N TYR A 176 8.06 -8.02 1.35
CA TYR A 176 8.11 -8.18 2.79
C TYR A 176 9.09 -9.28 3.24
N VAL A 177 9.47 -9.25 4.52
CA VAL A 177 10.23 -10.30 5.21
C VAL A 177 9.42 -10.79 6.40
N LEU A 178 9.17 -12.08 6.46
CA LEU A 178 8.60 -12.77 7.61
C LEU A 178 9.73 -13.39 8.45
N ASP A 179 9.87 -12.98 9.70
CA ASP A 179 10.84 -13.52 10.65
C ASP A 179 10.15 -14.50 11.62
N GLY A 180 10.42 -15.80 11.47
CA GLY A 180 10.03 -16.83 12.43
C GLY A 180 8.52 -16.96 12.67
N TRP A 181 7.69 -16.62 11.68
CA TRP A 181 6.25 -16.85 11.63
C TRP A 181 5.80 -16.84 10.16
N PRO A 182 4.90 -17.72 9.70
CA PRO A 182 4.14 -18.73 10.46
C PRO A 182 4.94 -20.01 10.71
N ASN A 183 4.74 -20.63 11.89
CA ASN A 183 5.57 -21.76 12.36
C ASN A 183 4.93 -23.13 12.12
N THR A 184 3.65 -23.14 11.76
CA THR A 184 2.85 -24.35 11.58
C THR A 184 2.58 -24.56 10.10
N TYR A 185 2.80 -25.78 9.61
CA TYR A 185 2.56 -26.13 8.21
C TYR A 185 1.10 -25.87 7.78
N GLU A 186 0.14 -26.17 8.65
CA GLU A 186 -1.29 -25.94 8.39
C GLU A 186 -1.58 -24.46 8.17
N LEU A 187 -1.03 -23.60 9.02
CA LEU A 187 -1.16 -22.15 8.93
C LEU A 187 -0.54 -21.61 7.63
N VAL A 188 0.67 -22.05 7.28
CA VAL A 188 1.33 -21.68 6.02
C VAL A 188 0.48 -22.09 4.82
N LYS A 189 -0.08 -23.31 4.84
CA LYS A 189 -0.93 -23.81 3.77
C LYS A 189 -2.21 -22.97 3.64
N GLU A 190 -2.85 -22.63 4.74
CA GLU A 190 -4.07 -21.83 4.72
C GLU A 190 -3.82 -20.41 4.18
N ILE A 191 -2.72 -19.75 4.60
CA ILE A 191 -2.37 -18.39 4.14
C ILE A 191 -2.02 -18.39 2.64
N PHE A 192 -1.18 -19.32 2.19
CA PHE A 192 -0.50 -19.20 0.90
C PHE A 192 -1.01 -20.15 -0.19
N ALA A 193 -1.74 -21.24 0.12
CA ALA A 193 -2.16 -22.19 -0.92
C ALA A 193 -3.13 -21.58 -1.95
N THR A 194 -3.99 -20.67 -1.52
CA THR A 194 -4.98 -20.02 -2.41
C THR A 194 -4.41 -18.79 -3.11
N LYS A 195 -3.30 -18.23 -2.60
CA LYS A 195 -2.80 -16.89 -2.95
C LYS A 195 -1.35 -16.93 -3.43
N ASP A 196 -1.13 -17.56 -4.59
CA ASP A 196 0.19 -17.70 -5.22
C ASP A 196 0.90 -16.34 -5.46
N LYS A 197 0.12 -15.29 -5.76
CA LYS A 197 0.64 -13.92 -5.88
C LYS A 197 1.10 -13.31 -4.56
N MET A 198 0.75 -13.87 -3.42
CA MET A 198 1.15 -13.39 -2.09
C MET A 198 2.18 -14.29 -1.44
N ALA A 199 2.37 -15.52 -1.93
CA ALA A 199 3.30 -16.49 -1.35
C ALA A 199 4.77 -16.00 -1.37
N PRO A 200 5.57 -16.30 -0.32
CA PRO A 200 7.00 -16.05 -0.31
C PRO A 200 7.67 -16.66 -1.54
N ASN A 201 8.56 -15.91 -2.19
CA ASN A 201 9.34 -16.40 -3.33
C ASN A 201 10.75 -16.85 -2.93
N VAL A 202 11.20 -16.48 -1.73
CA VAL A 202 12.49 -16.88 -1.16
C VAL A 202 12.27 -17.44 0.24
N PHE A 203 12.77 -18.64 0.48
CA PHE A 203 12.80 -19.25 1.81
C PHE A 203 14.26 -19.37 2.27
N ILE A 204 14.57 -18.79 3.44
CA ILE A 204 15.90 -18.80 4.02
C ILE A 204 15.84 -19.59 5.33
N LYS A 205 16.51 -20.73 5.35
CA LYS A 205 16.69 -21.51 6.56
C LYS A 205 18.09 -21.24 7.13
N LEU A 206 18.15 -20.76 8.35
CA LEU A 206 19.41 -20.60 9.09
C LEU A 206 19.65 -21.85 9.92
N ASP A 207 20.54 -22.72 9.45
CA ASP A 207 21.02 -23.87 10.21
C ASP A 207 22.27 -23.45 11.00
N LEU A 208 22.29 -23.79 12.29
CA LEU A 208 23.47 -23.68 13.15
C LEU A 208 23.97 -25.11 13.38
N ASP A 209 25.23 -25.35 13.07
CA ASP A 209 25.95 -26.59 13.42
C ASP A 209 26.29 -26.66 14.92
#